data_AF-A0A8I1EAL9-F1
#
_entry.id   AF-A0A8I1EAL9-F1
#
_cell.length_a   1.000
_cell.length_b   1.000
_cell.length_c   1.000
_cell.angle_alpha   90.00
_cell.angle_beta   90.00
_cell.angle_gamma   90.00
#
_symmetry.space_group_name_H-M   'P 1'
#
loop_
_entity.id
_entity.type
_entity.pdbx_description
1 polymer ?
#
loop_
_entity_poly.entity_id
_entity_poly.type
_entity_poly.pdbx_seq_one_letter_code
_entity_poly.pdbx_strand_id
1 'polypeptide(L)'
;MADPKLMRIPQDVIDDLVVQTDIVDTIGGFIKLKKTGKDFSALCPFHKESSPSFTVNPERQFYYCFGCGAGGNTMNFLNAYQGRSFLSVLQDMADAAGVDLTPFLKSAQGDNQALLILPAINEAKRFFVEALRDEDSGAKAAREYLHSRGITEEMWDLFAIGYAGNGQRVVEALLEHQGALIEAGIVQVSKEGDKGWNGTPRAYSMFRNRVVMPIRDTRGKTIAITGRTLSADVKPKYLNSKETSYFSKNNVLYGLYESIQKFGTEKLKHLIVAEGQTDVIANIMANKAACGAMGSSMSAQQLRLLIRHGERITFVFDGDKAGRKALLQVCTLLLENLTDMDTSFDVAVLPEGEDPDSMIKENLAAYDKLIDEATPWMDAMLEYLPTEAPIDSDKGRSEFSVAAVELAYETRDPLLRYQLIEKAGKKVSIPVEALNERLLSFKVSKSGQTVKPQRIMNDSIVRLIRMWWDSPEWSESLEHPQLWSDEGDELTSLMGVWVLEMRNGNYDLPFSDEELAGIANNHISKDKLALKKRYQGAGMALARLLGEQEPHVMQLIMQEEPEENRSVSRALAWHVTSLCAGKAMQDLSTKAAAGGMQPGDLERSIQLQGIRKVAMQKTRTIET
;
A
#
# COMPACT_ATOMS: atom_id res chain seq x y z
N MET A 1 15.99 5.78 -5.75
CA MET A 1 15.63 4.54 -5.02
C MET A 1 16.86 3.68 -4.99
N ALA A 2 17.29 3.21 -3.81
CA ALA A 2 18.34 2.22 -3.73
C ALA A 2 17.94 0.99 -4.57
N ASP A 3 18.89 0.46 -5.35
CA ASP A 3 18.79 -0.83 -6.04
C ASP A 3 18.25 -1.89 -5.05
N PRO A 4 17.25 -2.73 -5.37
CA PRO A 4 16.81 -3.79 -4.45
C PRO A 4 17.94 -4.72 -3.98
N LYS A 5 19.06 -4.79 -4.71
CA LYS A 5 20.29 -5.49 -4.29
C LYS A 5 21.01 -4.80 -3.12
N LEU A 6 20.91 -3.48 -3.00
CA LEU A 6 21.46 -2.68 -1.89
C LEU A 6 20.81 -2.99 -0.55
N MET A 7 19.57 -3.50 -0.54
CA MET A 7 18.87 -3.82 0.71
C MET A 7 19.38 -5.10 1.40
N ARG A 8 20.31 -5.85 0.80
CA ARG A 8 20.87 -7.09 1.36
C ARG A 8 22.38 -7.09 1.57
N ILE A 9 23.08 -6.09 1.05
CA ILE A 9 24.46 -5.81 1.45
C ILE A 9 24.33 -4.86 2.65
N PRO A 10 24.82 -5.24 3.84
CA PRO A 10 24.71 -4.39 5.02
C PRO A 10 25.25 -2.98 4.69
N GLN A 11 24.50 -1.94 5.07
CA GLN A 11 24.85 -0.56 4.70
C GLN A 11 26.25 -0.18 5.21
N ASP A 12 26.68 -0.75 6.33
CA ASP A 12 28.03 -0.70 6.88
C ASP A 12 29.10 -1.25 5.93
N VAL A 13 28.84 -2.32 5.17
CA VAL A 13 29.78 -2.84 4.16
C VAL A 13 29.92 -1.87 2.98
N ILE A 14 28.81 -1.25 2.57
CA ILE A 14 28.81 -0.24 1.50
C ILE A 14 29.52 1.04 1.97
N ASP A 15 29.23 1.47 3.20
CA ASP A 15 29.81 2.66 3.80
C ASP A 15 31.32 2.45 4.04
N ASP A 16 31.75 1.26 4.47
CA ASP A 16 33.16 0.90 4.64
C ASP A 16 33.92 0.90 3.30
N LEU A 17 33.32 0.36 2.23
CA LEU A 17 33.92 0.41 0.88
C LEU A 17 34.01 1.85 0.35
N VAL A 18 33.01 2.69 0.62
CA VAL A 18 33.02 4.11 0.25
C VAL A 18 34.07 4.88 1.06
N VAL A 19 34.24 4.58 2.35
CA VAL A 19 35.24 5.21 3.23
C VAL A 19 36.67 4.80 2.84
N GLN A 20 36.87 3.57 2.35
CA GLN A 20 38.17 3.09 1.88
C GLN A 20 38.58 3.66 0.52
N THR A 21 37.69 4.39 -0.15
CA THR A 21 37.93 4.90 -1.50
C THR A 21 37.98 6.43 -1.52
N ASP A 22 39.16 7.01 -1.77
CA ASP A 22 39.31 8.46 -1.83
C ASP A 22 38.61 9.03 -3.09
N ILE A 23 37.62 9.90 -2.87
CA ILE A 23 36.85 10.55 -3.92
C ILE A 23 37.72 11.43 -4.83
N VAL A 24 38.79 12.05 -4.32
CA VAL A 24 39.67 12.91 -5.09
C VAL A 24 40.52 12.08 -6.04
N ASP A 25 41.08 10.96 -5.57
CA ASP A 25 41.87 10.06 -6.40
C ASP A 25 41.01 9.40 -7.48
N THR A 26 39.81 8.96 -7.11
CA THR A 26 38.88 8.31 -8.03
C THR A 26 38.43 9.26 -9.13
N ILE A 27 37.94 10.45 -8.78
CA ILE A 27 37.52 11.45 -9.77
C ILE A 27 38.71 11.99 -10.56
N GLY A 28 39.86 12.18 -9.91
CA GLY A 28 41.12 12.63 -10.50
C GLY A 28 41.67 11.70 -11.58
N GLY A 29 41.32 10.41 -11.52
CA GLY A 29 41.62 9.43 -12.58
C GLY A 29 40.84 9.64 -13.88
N PHE A 30 39.67 10.30 -13.83
CA PHE A 30 38.82 10.54 -15.00
C PHE A 30 38.87 11.98 -15.50
N ILE A 31 38.97 12.95 -14.59
CA ILE A 31 38.97 14.38 -14.92
C ILE A 31 40.07 15.11 -14.15
N LYS A 32 40.67 16.12 -14.79
CA LYS A 32 41.76 16.88 -14.18
C LYS A 32 41.24 17.83 -13.11
N LEU A 33 41.49 17.50 -11.85
CA LEU A 33 41.13 18.31 -10.69
C LEU A 33 42.21 19.38 -10.38
N LYS A 34 41.79 20.60 -10.05
CA LYS A 34 42.67 21.69 -9.60
C LYS A 34 42.35 22.07 -8.15
N LYS A 35 43.35 21.99 -7.26
CA LYS A 35 43.17 22.37 -5.85
C LYS A 35 42.86 23.87 -5.72
N THR A 36 41.76 24.19 -5.04
CA THR A 36 41.25 25.54 -4.83
C THR A 36 40.84 25.70 -3.37
N GLY A 37 41.73 26.24 -2.55
CA GLY A 37 41.53 26.30 -1.09
C GLY A 37 41.57 24.91 -0.45
N LYS A 38 40.53 24.56 0.31
CA LYS A 38 40.37 23.24 0.94
C LYS A 38 39.77 22.18 0.01
N ASP A 39 39.17 22.61 -1.11
CA ASP A 39 38.49 21.75 -2.08
C ASP A 39 39.28 21.63 -3.39
N PHE A 40 38.76 20.80 -4.30
CA PHE A 40 39.22 20.69 -5.68
C PHE A 40 38.13 21.16 -6.64
N SER A 41 38.52 21.76 -7.76
CA SER A 41 37.59 22.26 -8.78
C SER A 41 37.97 21.80 -10.20
N ALA A 42 36.97 21.57 -11.04
CA ALA A 42 37.10 21.20 -12.45
C ALA A 42 35.90 21.69 -13.28
N LEU A 43 35.98 21.51 -14.61
CA LEU A 43 34.81 21.57 -15.48
C LEU A 43 33.96 20.32 -15.25
N CYS A 44 32.65 20.49 -15.21
CA CYS A 44 31.72 19.39 -14.96
C CYS A 44 31.73 18.40 -16.14
N PRO A 45 31.87 17.10 -15.85
CA PRO A 45 31.81 16.07 -16.89
C PRO A 45 30.38 15.78 -17.38
N PHE A 46 29.36 16.20 -16.63
CA PHE A 46 27.96 15.83 -16.86
C PHE A 46 27.18 16.85 -17.69
N HIS A 47 27.74 18.04 -17.91
CA HIS A 47 27.14 19.06 -18.75
C HIS A 47 28.22 19.95 -19.35
N LYS A 48 27.91 20.63 -20.46
CA LYS A 48 28.88 21.44 -21.18
C LYS A 48 28.92 22.86 -20.64
N GLU A 49 30.09 23.28 -20.13
CA GLU A 49 30.32 24.63 -19.59
C GLU A 49 31.72 25.16 -19.95
N SER A 50 31.94 26.47 -19.76
CA SER A 50 33.22 27.14 -20.05
C SER A 50 33.95 27.63 -18.80
N SER A 51 33.28 27.67 -17.66
CA SER A 51 33.84 28.04 -16.34
C SER A 51 33.71 26.86 -15.38
N PRO A 52 34.72 26.54 -14.54
CA PRO A 52 34.64 25.44 -13.59
C PRO A 52 33.48 25.61 -12.59
N SER A 53 32.50 24.69 -12.60
CA SER A 53 31.44 24.64 -11.58
C SER A 53 31.40 23.32 -10.78
N PHE A 54 32.29 22.38 -11.08
CA PHE A 54 32.40 21.10 -10.40
C PHE A 54 33.39 21.20 -9.24
N THR A 55 32.93 20.88 -8.03
CA THR A 55 33.73 20.95 -6.80
C THR A 55 33.75 19.60 -6.09
N VAL A 56 34.92 19.19 -5.61
CA VAL A 56 35.13 17.96 -4.83
C VAL A 56 35.71 18.33 -3.47
N ASN A 57 35.04 17.92 -2.40
CA ASN A 57 35.47 18.17 -1.02
C ASN A 57 36.09 16.87 -0.44
N PRO A 58 37.40 16.85 -0.15
CA PRO A 58 38.09 15.67 0.36
C PRO A 58 37.69 15.31 1.81
N GLU A 59 37.41 16.30 2.67
CA GLU A 59 37.05 16.04 4.06
C GLU A 59 35.65 15.41 4.19
N ARG A 60 34.72 15.78 3.31
CA ARG A 60 33.33 15.30 3.30
C ARG A 60 33.11 14.13 2.33
N GLN A 61 34.14 13.70 1.59
CA GLN A 61 34.08 12.64 0.57
C GLN A 61 32.89 12.81 -0.39
N PHE A 62 32.72 14.04 -0.90
CA PHE A 62 31.53 14.44 -1.66
C PHE A 62 31.88 15.39 -2.81
N TYR A 63 31.20 15.24 -3.96
CA TYR A 63 31.28 16.18 -5.07
C TYR A 63 29.94 16.89 -5.30
N TYR A 64 30.00 18.10 -5.82
CA TYR A 64 28.83 18.87 -6.24
C TYR A 64 29.16 19.76 -7.43
N CYS A 65 28.24 19.83 -8.39
CA CYS A 65 28.30 20.75 -9.51
C CYS A 65 27.26 21.86 -9.33
N PHE A 66 27.73 23.10 -9.21
CA PHE A 66 26.87 24.27 -9.05
C PHE A 66 26.15 24.69 -10.34
N GLY A 67 26.57 24.18 -11.51
CA GLY A 67 25.92 24.44 -12.79
C GLY A 67 24.71 23.55 -13.06
N CYS A 68 24.87 22.23 -12.96
CA CYS A 68 23.81 21.27 -13.28
C CYS A 68 23.18 20.57 -12.05
N GLY A 69 23.66 20.85 -10.84
CA GLY A 69 23.16 20.27 -9.60
C GLY A 69 23.57 18.82 -9.36
N ALA A 70 24.39 18.22 -10.22
CA ALA A 70 24.90 16.86 -10.03
C ALA A 70 25.78 16.80 -8.77
N GLY A 71 25.52 15.86 -7.87
CA GLY A 71 26.30 15.71 -6.65
C GLY A 71 26.11 14.35 -5.99
N GLY A 72 27.09 13.94 -5.19
CA GLY A 72 27.10 12.64 -4.53
C GLY A 72 28.49 12.21 -4.07
N ASN A 73 28.61 10.96 -3.64
CA ASN A 73 29.89 10.35 -3.28
C ASN A 73 30.57 9.69 -4.50
N THR A 74 31.70 9.03 -4.28
CA THR A 74 32.47 8.30 -5.31
C THR A 74 31.61 7.36 -6.15
N MET A 75 30.69 6.61 -5.52
CA MET A 75 29.76 5.71 -6.21
C MET A 75 28.81 6.47 -7.14
N ASN A 76 28.24 7.59 -6.68
CA ASN A 76 27.37 8.41 -7.52
C ASN A 76 28.10 8.95 -8.75
N PHE A 77 29.38 9.33 -8.60
CA PHE A 77 30.20 9.80 -9.72
C PHE A 77 30.41 8.70 -10.76
N LEU A 78 30.88 7.52 -10.34
CA LEU A 78 31.18 6.40 -11.24
C LEU A 78 29.94 5.91 -11.99
N ASN A 79 28.80 5.79 -11.30
CA ASN A 79 27.53 5.43 -11.91
C ASN A 79 27.10 6.44 -12.99
N ALA A 80 27.18 7.73 -12.68
CA ALA A 80 26.77 8.79 -13.60
C ALA A 80 27.75 8.97 -14.77
N TYR A 81 29.06 8.85 -14.52
CA TYR A 81 30.11 9.10 -15.51
C TYR A 81 30.31 7.94 -16.48
N GLN A 82 30.22 6.71 -15.98
CA GLN A 82 30.44 5.51 -16.80
C GLN A 82 29.13 4.88 -17.30
N GLY A 83 27.97 5.37 -16.88
CA GLY A 83 26.66 4.78 -17.20
C GLY A 83 26.49 3.37 -16.64
N ARG A 84 27.25 3.02 -15.59
CA ARG A 84 27.26 1.69 -14.98
C ARG A 84 26.22 1.57 -13.86
N SER A 85 25.79 0.33 -13.59
CA SER A 85 24.84 0.06 -12.52
C SER A 85 25.55 0.06 -11.16
N PHE A 86 24.82 0.44 -10.11
CA PHE A 86 25.34 0.53 -8.75
C PHE A 86 26.08 -0.74 -8.29
N LEU A 87 25.50 -1.93 -8.55
CA LEU A 87 26.12 -3.20 -8.18
C LEU A 87 27.45 -3.45 -8.91
N SER A 88 27.54 -3.09 -10.19
CA SER A 88 28.79 -3.28 -10.94
C SER A 88 29.92 -2.42 -10.39
N VAL A 89 29.63 -1.19 -9.99
CA VAL A 89 30.62 -0.31 -9.36
C VAL A 89 30.97 -0.79 -7.95
N LEU A 90 30.00 -1.30 -7.19
CA LEU A 90 30.25 -1.85 -5.86
C LEU A 90 31.12 -3.11 -5.91
N GLN A 91 30.92 -3.97 -6.92
CA GLN A 91 31.74 -5.16 -7.13
C GLN A 91 33.18 -4.78 -7.48
N ASP A 92 33.39 -3.81 -8.38
CA ASP A 92 34.72 -3.32 -8.74
C ASP A 92 35.44 -2.72 -7.51
N MET A 93 34.73 -1.98 -6.66
CA MET A 93 35.28 -1.42 -5.42
C MET A 93 35.60 -2.50 -4.38
N ALA A 94 34.75 -3.52 -4.26
CA ALA A 94 34.97 -4.64 -3.37
C ALA A 94 36.16 -5.50 -3.81
N ASP A 95 36.30 -5.76 -5.10
CA ASP A 95 37.43 -6.49 -5.68
C ASP A 95 38.75 -5.71 -5.47
N ALA A 96 38.72 -4.38 -5.61
CA ALA A 96 39.87 -3.51 -5.34
C ALA A 96 40.23 -3.44 -3.84
N ALA A 97 39.24 -3.51 -2.96
CA ALA A 97 39.41 -3.53 -1.51
C ALA A 97 39.65 -4.94 -0.92
N GLY A 98 39.58 -5.99 -1.75
CA GLY A 98 39.72 -7.39 -1.32
C GLY A 98 38.55 -7.92 -0.47
N VAL A 99 37.36 -7.35 -0.62
CA VAL A 99 36.14 -7.73 0.11
C VAL A 99 35.30 -8.70 -0.71
N ASP A 100 35.07 -9.91 -0.21
CA ASP A 100 34.25 -10.93 -0.90
C ASP A 100 32.75 -10.68 -0.69
N LEU A 101 32.06 -10.19 -1.73
CA LEU A 101 30.60 -9.99 -1.72
C LEU A 101 29.78 -11.26 -1.99
N THR A 102 30.43 -12.39 -2.33
CA THR A 102 29.77 -13.66 -2.70
C THR A 102 28.76 -14.20 -1.67
N PRO A 103 28.98 -14.11 -0.35
CA PRO A 103 28.02 -14.57 0.66
C PRO A 103 26.68 -13.80 0.63
N PHE A 104 26.72 -12.50 0.32
CA PHE A 104 25.53 -11.65 0.19
C PHE A 104 24.78 -11.89 -1.12
N LEU A 105 25.46 -12.45 -2.13
CA LEU A 105 24.92 -12.77 -3.45
C LEU A 105 24.35 -14.21 -3.53
N LYS A 106 24.81 -15.14 -2.69
CA LYS A 106 24.40 -16.55 -2.70
C LYS A 106 23.00 -16.84 -2.14
N SER A 107 22.43 -15.96 -1.31
CA SER A 107 21.03 -16.04 -0.85
C SER A 107 20.00 -15.62 -1.93
N ALA A 108 20.45 -15.26 -3.14
CA ALA A 108 19.64 -14.66 -4.21
C ALA A 108 19.36 -15.59 -5.42
N GLN A 109 19.50 -16.91 -5.31
CA GLN A 109 19.19 -17.81 -6.44
C GLN A 109 17.69 -17.91 -6.75
N GLY A 110 16.79 -17.60 -5.80
CA GLY A 110 15.35 -17.39 -6.09
C GLY A 110 15.01 -15.99 -6.60
N ASP A 111 15.86 -14.98 -6.34
CA ASP A 111 15.59 -13.56 -6.61
C ASP A 111 16.21 -13.02 -7.90
N ASN A 112 17.13 -13.76 -8.54
CA ASN A 112 17.71 -13.36 -9.82
C ASN A 112 16.65 -13.35 -10.94
N GLN A 113 15.61 -14.18 -10.82
CA GLN A 113 14.50 -14.24 -11.76
C GLN A 113 13.54 -13.06 -11.60
N ALA A 114 13.26 -12.63 -10.36
CA ALA A 114 12.47 -11.45 -10.07
C ALA A 114 13.04 -10.19 -10.74
N LEU A 115 14.35 -9.94 -10.63
CA LEU A 115 14.98 -8.77 -11.27
C LEU A 115 14.92 -8.79 -12.80
N LEU A 116 14.81 -9.98 -13.40
CA LEU A 116 14.63 -10.18 -14.83
C LEU A 116 13.16 -10.05 -15.29
N ILE A 117 12.18 -10.09 -14.38
CA ILE A 117 10.75 -9.95 -14.71
C ILE A 117 10.48 -8.68 -15.49
N LEU A 118 10.97 -7.52 -15.02
CA LEU A 118 10.62 -6.26 -15.66
C LEU A 118 11.28 -6.08 -17.03
N PRO A 119 12.60 -6.36 -17.21
CA PRO A 119 13.18 -6.44 -18.54
C PRO A 119 12.43 -7.41 -19.47
N ALA A 120 12.10 -8.60 -18.98
CA ALA A 120 11.37 -9.62 -19.74
C ALA A 120 9.97 -9.17 -20.16
N ILE A 121 9.19 -8.58 -19.23
CA ILE A 121 7.85 -8.03 -19.52
C ILE A 121 7.96 -6.87 -20.51
N ASN A 122 8.98 -6.02 -20.38
CA ASN A 122 9.19 -4.92 -21.31
C ASN A 122 9.54 -5.42 -22.72
N GLU A 123 10.32 -6.49 -22.84
CA GLU A 123 10.62 -7.11 -24.12
C GLU A 123 9.39 -7.83 -24.71
N ALA A 124 8.61 -8.52 -23.88
CA ALA A 124 7.32 -9.09 -24.28
C ALA A 124 6.36 -8.00 -24.80
N LYS A 125 6.29 -6.85 -24.13
CA LYS A 125 5.52 -5.69 -24.61
C LYS A 125 5.99 -5.27 -26.01
N ARG A 126 7.30 -5.07 -26.22
CA ARG A 126 7.83 -4.65 -27.53
C ARG A 126 7.43 -5.65 -28.61
N PHE A 127 7.65 -6.93 -28.36
CA PHE A 127 7.24 -8.01 -29.26
C PHE A 127 5.75 -7.93 -29.62
N PHE A 128 4.86 -7.75 -28.64
CA PHE A 128 3.41 -7.69 -28.91
C PHE A 128 3.00 -6.43 -29.66
N VAL A 129 3.60 -5.28 -29.37
CA VAL A 129 3.33 -4.01 -30.06
C VAL A 129 3.76 -4.11 -31.52
N GLU A 130 4.95 -4.64 -31.79
CA GLU A 130 5.44 -4.89 -33.15
C GLU A 130 4.54 -5.88 -33.89
N ALA A 131 4.13 -6.97 -33.22
CA ALA A 131 3.22 -7.95 -33.80
C ALA A 131 1.85 -7.37 -34.18
N LEU A 132 1.34 -6.35 -33.49
CA LEU A 132 0.08 -5.71 -33.90
C LEU A 132 0.21 -4.94 -35.23
N ARG A 133 1.39 -4.36 -35.48
CA ARG A 133 1.70 -3.57 -36.68
C ARG A 133 2.17 -4.42 -37.86
N ASP A 134 2.75 -5.58 -37.59
CA ASP A 134 3.18 -6.55 -38.59
C ASP A 134 1.97 -7.07 -39.41
N GLU A 135 2.07 -7.05 -40.74
CA GLU A 135 1.03 -7.56 -41.63
C GLU A 135 1.01 -9.10 -41.64
N ASP A 136 2.17 -9.72 -41.45
CA ASP A 136 2.39 -11.17 -41.51
C ASP A 136 2.16 -11.88 -40.16
N SER A 137 1.87 -11.13 -39.10
CA SER A 137 1.63 -11.68 -37.75
C SER A 137 0.24 -12.29 -37.56
N GLY A 138 -0.64 -12.16 -38.55
CA GLY A 138 -2.05 -12.53 -38.43
C GLY A 138 -2.87 -11.57 -37.55
N ALA A 139 -2.38 -10.36 -37.30
CA ALA A 139 -3.04 -9.34 -36.47
C ALA A 139 -4.25 -8.64 -37.14
N LYS A 140 -4.62 -8.99 -38.38
CA LYS A 140 -5.73 -8.35 -39.12
C LYS A 140 -7.03 -8.30 -38.31
N ALA A 141 -7.46 -9.44 -37.74
CA ALA A 141 -8.67 -9.50 -36.92
C ALA A 141 -8.57 -8.66 -35.63
N ALA A 142 -7.36 -8.51 -35.07
CA ALA A 142 -7.12 -7.67 -33.90
C ALA A 142 -7.24 -6.18 -34.24
N ARG A 143 -6.67 -5.76 -35.39
CA ARG A 143 -6.79 -4.39 -35.90
C ARG A 143 -8.24 -4.05 -36.24
N GLU A 144 -8.95 -4.93 -36.95
CA GLU A 144 -10.38 -4.78 -37.25
C GLU A 144 -11.21 -4.65 -35.97
N TYR A 145 -10.94 -5.48 -34.96
CA TYR A 145 -11.56 -5.38 -33.66
C TYR A 145 -11.31 -4.01 -32.99
N LEU A 146 -10.05 -3.56 -32.92
CA LEU A 146 -9.71 -2.25 -32.34
C LEU A 146 -10.40 -1.10 -33.08
N HIS A 147 -10.40 -1.11 -34.41
CA HIS A 147 -11.09 -0.12 -35.23
C HIS A 147 -12.61 -0.14 -35.07
N SER A 148 -13.24 -1.33 -34.97
CA SER A 148 -14.67 -1.43 -34.68
C SER A 148 -15.03 -0.88 -33.29
N ARG A 149 -14.08 -0.89 -32.35
CA ARG A 149 -14.21 -0.22 -31.05
C ARG A 149 -13.76 1.25 -31.12
N GLY A 150 -13.45 1.79 -32.28
CA GLY A 150 -13.02 3.19 -32.46
C GLY A 150 -11.63 3.50 -31.88
N ILE A 151 -10.91 2.51 -31.34
CA ILE A 151 -9.63 2.72 -30.68
C ILE A 151 -8.59 3.09 -31.74
N THR A 152 -8.17 4.36 -31.73
CA THR A 152 -7.27 4.95 -32.72
C THR A 152 -5.83 4.46 -32.56
N GLU A 153 -5.01 4.59 -33.60
CA GLU A 153 -3.58 4.27 -33.51
C GLU A 153 -2.84 5.12 -32.49
N GLU A 154 -3.27 6.38 -32.26
CA GLU A 154 -2.75 7.21 -31.16
C GLU A 154 -2.93 6.50 -29.81
N MET A 155 -4.08 5.84 -29.60
CA MET A 155 -4.32 5.05 -28.39
C MET A 155 -3.50 3.76 -28.40
N TRP A 156 -3.19 3.18 -29.56
CA TRP A 156 -2.30 2.01 -29.64
C TRP A 156 -0.91 2.40 -29.14
N ASP A 157 -0.41 3.58 -29.52
CA ASP A 157 0.89 4.09 -29.08
C ASP A 157 0.85 4.51 -27.60
N LEU A 158 -0.16 5.29 -27.20
CA LEU A 158 -0.30 5.77 -25.83
C LEU A 158 -0.39 4.61 -24.84
N PHE A 159 -1.22 3.60 -25.12
CA PHE A 159 -1.41 2.42 -24.28
C PHE A 159 -0.43 1.26 -24.57
N ALA A 160 0.45 1.41 -25.56
CA ALA A 160 1.31 0.35 -26.06
C ALA A 160 0.53 -0.95 -26.37
N ILE A 161 -0.62 -0.82 -27.03
CA ILE A 161 -1.48 -1.95 -27.40
C ILE A 161 -0.74 -2.86 -28.38
N GLY A 162 -0.85 -4.17 -28.15
CA GLY A 162 -0.20 -5.20 -28.94
C GLY A 162 -1.12 -6.36 -29.32
N TYR A 163 -0.56 -7.37 -29.97
CA TYR A 163 -1.27 -8.60 -30.33
C TYR A 163 -0.42 -9.83 -30.06
N ALA A 164 -1.02 -10.85 -29.44
CA ALA A 164 -0.28 -12.03 -29.01
C ALA A 164 -0.11 -13.13 -30.08
N GLY A 165 -0.86 -13.06 -31.19
CA GLY A 165 -0.85 -14.11 -32.22
C GLY A 165 -1.24 -15.48 -31.67
N ASN A 166 -0.88 -16.55 -32.38
CA ASN A 166 -1.17 -17.93 -31.96
C ASN A 166 -0.34 -18.41 -30.75
N GLY A 167 0.63 -17.61 -30.29
CA GLY A 167 1.49 -17.88 -29.14
C GLY A 167 2.78 -18.66 -29.42
N GLN A 168 3.00 -19.17 -30.64
CA GLN A 168 4.23 -19.91 -30.99
C GLN A 168 5.44 -18.96 -31.08
N ARG A 169 5.32 -17.89 -31.88
CA ARG A 169 6.39 -16.89 -32.07
C ARG A 169 6.84 -16.26 -30.76
N VAL A 170 5.95 -16.14 -29.77
CA VAL A 170 6.27 -15.58 -28.44
C VAL A 170 7.32 -16.40 -27.72
N VAL A 171 7.18 -17.74 -27.74
CA VAL A 171 8.10 -18.64 -27.03
C VAL A 171 9.45 -18.69 -27.73
N GLU A 172 9.46 -18.65 -29.05
CA GLU A 172 10.68 -18.66 -29.88
C GLU A 172 11.45 -17.34 -29.75
N ALA A 173 10.76 -16.21 -29.88
CA ALA A 173 11.37 -14.88 -29.85
C ALA A 173 11.83 -14.43 -28.46
N LEU A 174 11.23 -14.95 -27.39
CA LEU A 174 11.53 -14.54 -26.01
C LEU A 174 12.18 -15.67 -25.20
N LEU A 175 12.87 -16.60 -25.87
CA LEU A 175 13.49 -17.77 -25.26
C LEU A 175 14.49 -17.38 -24.14
N GLU A 176 15.27 -16.31 -24.36
CA GLU A 176 16.24 -15.80 -23.38
C GLU A 176 15.58 -15.25 -22.09
N HIS A 177 14.29 -14.91 -22.16
CA HIS A 177 13.50 -14.39 -21.04
C HIS A 177 12.52 -15.41 -20.46
N GLN A 178 12.54 -16.66 -20.95
CA GLN A 178 11.50 -17.65 -20.70
C GLN A 178 11.25 -17.89 -19.21
N GLY A 179 12.29 -17.99 -18.38
CA GLY A 179 12.14 -18.16 -16.94
C GLY A 179 11.32 -17.03 -16.30
N ALA A 180 11.73 -15.78 -16.52
CA ALA A 180 11.04 -14.61 -15.97
C ALA A 180 9.60 -14.46 -16.51
N LEU A 181 9.37 -14.84 -17.78
CA LEU A 181 8.03 -14.83 -18.37
C LEU A 181 7.13 -15.96 -17.85
N ILE A 182 7.70 -17.09 -17.42
CA ILE A 182 6.96 -18.17 -16.73
C ILE A 182 6.48 -17.68 -15.36
N GLU A 183 7.36 -17.00 -14.63
CA GLU A 183 7.04 -16.42 -13.31
C GLU A 183 5.93 -15.36 -13.43
N ALA A 184 6.04 -14.45 -14.41
CA ALA A 184 5.01 -13.46 -14.74
C ALA A 184 3.70 -14.07 -15.32
N GLY A 185 3.70 -15.37 -15.63
CA GLY A 185 2.53 -16.06 -16.21
C GLY A 185 2.22 -15.67 -17.66
N ILE A 186 3.20 -15.14 -18.40
CA ILE A 186 3.10 -14.87 -19.84
C ILE A 186 3.38 -16.13 -20.65
N VAL A 187 4.31 -16.95 -20.18
CA VAL A 187 4.63 -18.28 -20.73
C VAL A 187 4.24 -19.34 -19.70
N GLN A 188 3.84 -20.52 -20.16
CA GLN A 188 3.62 -21.68 -19.31
C GLN A 188 4.32 -22.91 -19.92
N VAL A 189 4.77 -23.82 -19.06
CA VAL A 189 5.39 -25.08 -19.46
C VAL A 189 4.37 -26.21 -19.28
N SER A 190 4.26 -27.12 -20.27
CA SER A 190 3.43 -28.31 -20.16
C SER A 190 3.88 -29.20 -18.99
N LYS A 191 2.94 -29.90 -18.35
CA LYS A 191 3.29 -30.93 -17.36
C LYS A 191 4.03 -32.09 -18.07
N GLU A 192 4.85 -32.84 -17.32
CA GLU A 192 5.70 -33.92 -17.85
C GLU A 192 4.95 -34.86 -18.80
N GLY A 193 5.50 -35.08 -20.00
CA GLY A 193 4.97 -36.00 -21.02
C GLY A 193 5.01 -35.44 -22.45
N ASP A 194 4.79 -34.13 -22.63
CA ASP A 194 4.89 -33.45 -23.92
C ASP A 194 6.33 -32.97 -24.18
N LYS A 195 7.11 -33.79 -24.87
CA LYS A 195 8.48 -33.45 -25.29
C LYS A 195 8.44 -32.48 -26.48
N GLY A 196 9.11 -31.34 -26.35
CA GLY A 196 9.45 -30.47 -27.49
C GLY A 196 10.51 -31.13 -28.40
N TRP A 197 10.87 -30.45 -29.49
CA TRP A 197 11.80 -30.94 -30.54
C TRP A 197 13.14 -31.46 -30.01
N ASN A 198 13.55 -31.03 -28.82
CA ASN A 198 14.86 -31.27 -28.18
C ASN A 198 14.75 -31.93 -26.79
N GLY A 199 13.59 -32.49 -26.42
CA GLY A 199 13.42 -33.19 -25.13
C GLY A 199 13.20 -32.28 -23.92
N THR A 200 13.10 -30.95 -24.09
CA THR A 200 12.63 -30.04 -23.05
C THR A 200 11.08 -30.06 -22.97
N PRO A 201 10.48 -29.82 -21.79
CA PRO A 201 9.03 -29.71 -21.70
C PRO A 201 8.51 -28.54 -22.55
N ARG A 202 7.40 -28.76 -23.27
CA ARG A 202 6.88 -27.80 -24.26
C ARG A 202 6.37 -26.53 -23.58
N ALA A 203 7.06 -25.41 -23.80
CA ALA A 203 6.58 -24.10 -23.41
C ALA A 203 5.57 -23.54 -24.43
N TYR A 204 4.57 -22.82 -23.94
CA TYR A 204 3.55 -22.15 -24.74
C TYR A 204 3.15 -20.81 -24.14
N SER A 205 2.75 -19.85 -24.98
CA SER A 205 2.21 -18.58 -24.49
C SER A 205 0.82 -18.75 -23.88
N MET A 206 0.59 -18.08 -22.75
CA MET A 206 -0.73 -17.97 -22.12
C MET A 206 -1.66 -17.04 -22.89
N PHE A 207 -1.09 -16.05 -23.56
CA PHE A 207 -1.81 -15.06 -24.34
C PHE A 207 -1.87 -15.56 -25.79
N ARG A 208 -3.00 -16.13 -26.20
CA ARG A 208 -3.22 -16.63 -27.57
C ARG A 208 -4.44 -15.96 -28.18
N ASN A 209 -4.28 -15.42 -29.38
CA ASN A 209 -5.30 -14.70 -30.15
C ASN A 209 -5.98 -13.61 -29.31
N ARG A 210 -5.16 -12.85 -28.58
CA ARG A 210 -5.60 -11.78 -27.68
C ARG A 210 -4.99 -10.45 -28.10
N VAL A 211 -5.79 -9.40 -28.03
CA VAL A 211 -5.29 -8.02 -27.96
C VAL A 211 -4.62 -7.85 -26.60
N VAL A 212 -3.36 -7.46 -26.62
CA VAL A 212 -2.53 -7.26 -25.44
C VAL A 212 -2.57 -5.80 -25.04
N MET A 213 -2.85 -5.54 -23.77
CA MET A 213 -2.84 -4.22 -23.16
C MET A 213 -1.85 -4.27 -21.99
N PRO A 214 -0.66 -3.66 -22.11
CA PRO A 214 0.30 -3.56 -21.03
C PRO A 214 -0.25 -2.83 -19.81
N ILE A 215 0.14 -3.26 -18.62
CA ILE A 215 -0.23 -2.62 -17.35
C ILE A 215 1.00 -1.87 -16.82
N ARG A 216 0.86 -0.57 -16.60
CA ARG A 216 1.95 0.31 -16.15
C ARG A 216 1.75 0.80 -14.73
N ASP A 217 2.85 0.95 -14.00
CA ASP A 217 2.86 1.69 -12.73
C ASP A 217 2.74 3.21 -12.99
N THR A 218 2.61 4.01 -11.92
CA THR A 218 2.47 5.47 -12.02
C THR A 218 3.67 6.19 -12.64
N ARG A 219 4.80 5.49 -12.84
CA ARG A 219 6.01 6.01 -13.50
C ARG A 219 6.14 5.56 -14.95
N GLY A 220 5.19 4.77 -15.45
CA GLY A 220 5.16 4.27 -16.82
C GLY A 220 5.91 2.97 -17.02
N LYS A 221 6.41 2.33 -15.95
CA LYS A 221 7.07 1.04 -16.07
C LYS A 221 6.05 -0.05 -16.30
N THR A 222 6.24 -0.86 -17.35
CA THR A 222 5.37 -2.01 -17.61
C THR A 222 5.66 -3.10 -16.59
N ILE A 223 4.67 -3.38 -15.73
CA ILE A 223 4.79 -4.33 -14.61
C ILE A 223 4.02 -5.63 -14.85
N ALA A 224 3.05 -5.63 -15.78
CA ALA A 224 2.26 -6.80 -16.16
C ALA A 224 1.59 -6.61 -17.53
N ILE A 225 0.87 -7.62 -17.99
CA ILE A 225 0.08 -7.61 -19.22
C ILE A 225 -1.34 -8.09 -18.94
N THR A 226 -2.32 -7.49 -19.59
CA THR A 226 -3.66 -8.08 -19.75
C THR A 226 -3.95 -8.37 -21.22
N GLY A 227 -4.78 -9.38 -21.47
CA GLY A 227 -5.11 -9.85 -22.81
C GLY A 227 -6.60 -10.06 -23.00
N ARG A 228 -7.21 -9.35 -23.95
CA ARG A 228 -8.60 -9.52 -24.35
C ARG A 228 -8.74 -10.48 -25.52
N THR A 229 -9.57 -11.51 -25.39
CA THR A 229 -9.86 -12.43 -26.51
C THR A 229 -10.67 -11.74 -27.60
N LEU A 230 -10.41 -12.12 -28.85
CA LEU A 230 -11.21 -11.72 -30.01
C LEU A 230 -12.44 -12.61 -30.19
N SER A 231 -12.41 -13.85 -29.67
CA SER A 231 -13.50 -14.82 -29.76
C SER A 231 -14.39 -14.77 -28.53
N ALA A 232 -15.71 -14.79 -28.75
CA ALA A 232 -16.73 -14.82 -27.71
C ALA A 232 -16.76 -16.15 -26.92
N ASP A 233 -16.30 -17.25 -27.52
CA ASP A 233 -16.36 -18.59 -26.94
C ASP A 233 -15.20 -18.87 -25.96
N VAL A 234 -14.15 -18.05 -26.00
CA VAL A 234 -12.96 -18.23 -25.16
C VAL A 234 -13.14 -17.50 -23.83
N LYS A 235 -13.20 -18.25 -22.73
CA LYS A 235 -13.19 -17.70 -21.37
C LYS A 235 -11.82 -17.86 -20.69
N PRO A 236 -11.38 -16.89 -19.87
CA PRO A 236 -12.04 -15.63 -19.57
C PRO A 236 -11.88 -14.58 -20.70
N LYS A 237 -12.82 -13.62 -20.75
CA LYS A 237 -12.81 -12.50 -21.73
C LYS A 237 -11.52 -11.68 -21.64
N TYR A 238 -11.12 -11.35 -20.41
CA TYR A 238 -9.82 -10.76 -20.08
C TYR A 238 -8.99 -11.74 -19.27
N LEU A 239 -7.70 -11.83 -19.59
CA LEU A 239 -6.71 -12.62 -18.87
C LEU A 239 -5.61 -11.69 -18.39
N ASN A 240 -5.34 -11.64 -17.09
CA ASN A 240 -4.23 -10.88 -16.53
C ASN A 240 -3.01 -11.81 -16.30
N SER A 241 -1.81 -11.25 -16.36
CA SER A 241 -0.60 -11.86 -15.82
C SER A 241 -0.78 -12.32 -14.36
N LYS A 242 0.07 -13.23 -13.90
CA LYS A 242 0.12 -13.65 -12.50
C LYS A 242 0.62 -12.51 -11.61
N GLU A 243 0.24 -12.54 -10.33
CA GLU A 243 0.85 -11.66 -9.33
C GLU A 243 2.36 -11.91 -9.29
N THR A 244 3.16 -10.84 -9.17
CA THR A 244 4.62 -10.90 -9.07
C THR A 244 5.09 -9.94 -7.99
N SER A 245 6.39 -9.91 -7.71
CA SER A 245 7.01 -8.89 -6.85
C SER A 245 6.81 -7.45 -7.33
N TYR A 246 6.47 -7.23 -8.62
CA TYR A 246 6.24 -5.90 -9.19
C TYR A 246 4.80 -5.62 -9.59
N PHE A 247 3.97 -6.66 -9.69
CA PHE A 247 2.57 -6.52 -10.06
C PHE A 247 1.68 -7.13 -9.01
N SER A 248 0.88 -6.25 -8.40
CA SER A 248 -0.32 -6.67 -7.70
C SER A 248 -1.54 -5.94 -8.21
N LYS A 249 -2.60 -6.69 -8.53
CA LYS A 249 -3.87 -6.11 -9.00
C LYS A 249 -4.44 -5.10 -8.01
N ASN A 250 -4.17 -5.30 -6.72
CA ASN A 250 -4.63 -4.41 -5.66
C ASN A 250 -3.84 -3.10 -5.58
N ASN A 251 -2.70 -2.96 -6.25
CA ASN A 251 -1.80 -1.81 -6.10
C ASN A 251 -1.64 -1.00 -7.39
N VAL A 252 -2.47 -1.25 -8.39
CA VAL A 252 -2.39 -0.58 -9.69
C VAL A 252 -3.78 -0.26 -10.23
N LEU A 253 -3.86 0.84 -10.96
CA LEU A 253 -5.03 1.29 -11.71
C LEU A 253 -4.63 1.38 -13.19
N TYR A 254 -5.32 0.66 -14.05
CA TYR A 254 -5.06 0.70 -15.49
C TYR A 254 -5.45 2.06 -16.05
N GLY A 255 -4.62 2.63 -16.93
CA GLY A 255 -4.84 3.96 -17.52
C GLY A 255 -4.43 5.14 -16.65
N LEU A 256 -4.05 4.93 -15.38
CA LEU A 256 -3.64 6.03 -14.50
C LEU A 256 -2.37 6.71 -15.00
N TYR A 257 -1.37 5.94 -15.45
CA TYR A 257 -0.16 6.50 -16.03
C TYR A 257 -0.45 7.30 -17.30
N GLU A 258 -1.25 6.74 -18.21
CA GLU A 258 -1.64 7.37 -19.46
C GLU A 258 -2.42 8.66 -19.22
N SER A 259 -3.28 8.67 -18.20
CA SER A 259 -3.98 9.88 -17.75
C SER A 259 -3.03 10.94 -17.21
N ILE A 260 -2.06 10.56 -16.35
CA ILE A 260 -1.04 11.49 -15.84
C ILE A 260 -0.21 12.05 -17.00
N GLN A 261 0.20 11.20 -17.94
CA GLN A 261 1.01 11.60 -19.09
C GLN A 261 0.26 12.57 -20.02
N LYS A 262 -1.02 12.31 -20.30
CA LYS A 262 -1.81 13.12 -21.26
C LYS A 262 -2.35 14.41 -20.64
N PHE A 263 -2.68 14.41 -19.35
CA PHE A 263 -3.40 15.51 -18.70
C PHE A 263 -2.62 16.21 -17.58
N GLY A 264 -1.44 15.72 -17.16
CA GLY A 264 -0.83 16.12 -15.88
C GLY A 264 0.59 16.69 -15.92
N THR A 265 0.81 17.74 -15.12
CA THR A 265 2.05 18.03 -14.36
C THR A 265 1.82 18.13 -12.84
N GLU A 266 0.56 18.05 -12.37
CA GLU A 266 0.12 18.09 -10.96
C GLU A 266 -0.98 17.02 -10.71
N LYS A 267 -1.86 17.18 -9.69
CA LYS A 267 -3.06 16.34 -9.54
C LYS A 267 -4.02 16.55 -10.73
N LEU A 268 -4.72 15.49 -11.12
CA LEU A 268 -5.75 15.51 -12.15
C LEU A 268 -7.01 16.18 -11.58
N LYS A 269 -7.45 17.27 -12.22
CA LYS A 269 -8.65 18.02 -11.79
C LYS A 269 -9.89 17.15 -11.66
N HIS A 270 -10.07 16.23 -12.62
CA HIS A 270 -11.18 15.28 -12.63
C HIS A 270 -10.68 13.93 -13.16
N LEU A 271 -10.77 12.89 -12.33
CA LEU A 271 -10.38 11.53 -12.65
C LEU A 271 -11.60 10.61 -12.64
N ILE A 272 -11.89 9.99 -13.77
CA ILE A 272 -12.98 9.03 -13.93
C ILE A 272 -12.47 7.63 -13.61
N VAL A 273 -13.25 6.86 -12.86
CA VAL A 273 -12.96 5.46 -12.54
C VAL A 273 -13.99 4.58 -13.23
N ALA A 274 -13.57 3.89 -14.29
CA ALA A 274 -14.41 2.98 -15.08
C ALA A 274 -14.13 1.51 -14.74
N GLU A 275 -15.08 0.62 -15.01
CA GLU A 275 -14.96 -0.81 -14.69
C GLU A 275 -13.98 -1.56 -15.64
N GLY A 276 -14.00 -1.26 -16.94
CA GLY A 276 -13.23 -1.99 -17.95
C GLY A 276 -12.08 -1.22 -18.60
N GLN A 277 -11.07 -1.93 -19.10
CA GLN A 277 -9.91 -1.34 -19.79
C GLN A 277 -10.30 -0.58 -21.07
N THR A 278 -11.31 -1.08 -21.80
CA THR A 278 -11.81 -0.39 -23.00
C THR A 278 -12.50 0.92 -22.66
N ASP A 279 -13.14 0.98 -21.50
CA ASP A 279 -13.97 2.10 -21.07
C ASP A 279 -13.07 3.24 -20.56
N VAL A 280 -11.94 2.86 -19.96
CA VAL A 280 -10.82 3.77 -19.68
C VAL A 280 -10.27 4.38 -20.97
N ILE A 281 -9.98 3.56 -22.00
CA ILE A 281 -9.49 4.07 -23.29
C ILE A 281 -10.51 5.00 -23.94
N ALA A 282 -11.80 4.64 -23.93
CA ALA A 282 -12.88 5.45 -24.48
C ALA A 282 -12.97 6.84 -23.80
N ASN A 283 -12.85 6.89 -22.48
CA ASN A 283 -12.81 8.16 -21.75
C ASN A 283 -11.60 9.02 -22.13
N ILE A 284 -10.41 8.44 -22.23
CA ILE A 284 -9.20 9.17 -22.62
C ILE A 284 -9.31 9.69 -24.06
N MET A 285 -9.92 8.92 -24.97
CA MET A 285 -10.24 9.38 -26.32
C MET A 285 -11.25 10.54 -26.31
N ALA A 286 -12.21 10.52 -25.39
CA ALA A 286 -13.14 11.63 -25.15
C ALA A 286 -12.52 12.80 -24.36
N ASN A 287 -11.18 12.86 -24.29
CA ASN A 287 -10.37 13.89 -23.63
C ASN A 287 -10.66 14.03 -22.12
N LYS A 288 -10.89 12.89 -21.44
CA LYS A 288 -11.10 12.83 -19.99
C LYS A 288 -10.05 11.94 -19.34
N ALA A 289 -9.49 12.37 -18.22
CA ALA A 289 -8.59 11.51 -17.45
C ALA A 289 -9.40 10.36 -16.84
N ALA A 290 -8.96 9.13 -17.07
CA ALA A 290 -9.64 7.93 -16.61
C ALA A 290 -8.70 6.81 -16.19
N CYS A 291 -9.14 6.00 -15.24
CA CYS A 291 -8.47 4.78 -14.86
C CYS A 291 -9.47 3.68 -14.47
N GLY A 292 -9.00 2.45 -14.30
CA GLY A 292 -9.85 1.31 -13.97
C GLY A 292 -9.20 0.33 -13.01
N ALA A 293 -10.02 -0.25 -12.14
CA ALA A 293 -9.57 -1.29 -11.21
C ALA A 293 -9.24 -2.59 -11.97
N MET A 294 -8.19 -3.28 -11.55
CA MET A 294 -7.70 -4.50 -12.22
C MET A 294 -8.22 -5.81 -11.60
N GLY A 295 -9.20 -5.70 -10.71
CA GLY A 295 -9.85 -6.80 -9.99
C GLY A 295 -11.36 -6.61 -9.91
N SER A 296 -12.05 -7.56 -9.26
CA SER A 296 -13.52 -7.54 -9.11
C SER A 296 -14.04 -6.49 -8.12
N SER A 297 -13.15 -5.85 -7.36
CA SER A 297 -13.47 -4.81 -6.39
C SER A 297 -12.27 -3.88 -6.21
N MET A 298 -12.54 -2.62 -5.87
CA MET A 298 -11.53 -1.64 -5.52
C MET A 298 -10.86 -1.98 -4.19
N SER A 299 -9.54 -1.79 -4.09
CA SER A 299 -8.77 -1.94 -2.85
C SER A 299 -8.51 -0.59 -2.15
N ALA A 300 -8.18 -0.63 -0.85
CA ALA A 300 -7.74 0.56 -0.12
C ALA A 300 -6.43 1.16 -0.70
N GLN A 301 -5.55 0.32 -1.24
CA GLN A 301 -4.31 0.74 -1.90
C GLN A 301 -4.60 1.50 -3.20
N GLN A 302 -5.56 1.03 -4.01
CA GLN A 302 -6.01 1.75 -5.21
C GLN A 302 -6.71 3.06 -4.85
N LEU A 303 -7.55 3.08 -3.81
CA LEU A 303 -8.17 4.31 -3.33
C LEU A 303 -7.12 5.37 -2.94
N ARG A 304 -6.03 4.97 -2.28
CA ARG A 304 -4.90 5.87 -1.99
C ARG A 304 -4.20 6.41 -3.25
N LEU A 305 -4.16 5.63 -4.33
CA LEU A 305 -3.65 6.12 -5.61
C LEU A 305 -4.58 7.17 -6.21
N LEU A 306 -5.90 6.96 -6.14
CA LEU A 306 -6.87 7.93 -6.61
C LEU A 306 -6.73 9.26 -5.85
N ILE A 307 -6.72 9.23 -4.51
CA ILE A 307 -6.55 10.43 -3.65
C ILE A 307 -5.25 11.17 -3.95
N ARG A 308 -4.16 10.42 -4.17
CA ARG A 308 -2.86 11.01 -4.49
C ARG A 308 -2.86 11.77 -5.82
N HIS A 309 -3.62 11.29 -6.80
CA HIS A 309 -3.52 11.75 -8.18
C HIS A 309 -4.75 12.52 -8.70
N GLY A 310 -5.87 12.57 -7.97
CA GLY A 310 -7.08 13.26 -8.36
C GLY A 310 -7.56 14.28 -7.32
N GLU A 311 -8.21 15.35 -7.77
CA GLU A 311 -8.92 16.33 -6.93
C GLU A 311 -10.42 16.00 -6.85
N ARG A 312 -11.04 15.73 -8.00
CA ARG A 312 -12.39 15.18 -8.12
C ARG A 312 -12.33 13.80 -8.73
N ILE A 313 -12.93 12.82 -8.08
CA ILE A 313 -12.96 11.42 -8.52
C ILE A 313 -14.41 11.00 -8.74
N THR A 314 -14.74 10.56 -9.95
CA THR A 314 -16.09 10.05 -10.27
C THR A 314 -16.03 8.58 -10.60
N PHE A 315 -16.69 7.75 -9.79
CA PHE A 315 -16.87 6.33 -10.11
C PHE A 315 -18.04 6.15 -11.06
N VAL A 316 -17.81 5.45 -12.17
CA VAL A 316 -18.83 5.15 -13.17
C VAL A 316 -19.15 3.67 -13.10
N PHE A 317 -20.40 3.35 -12.79
CA PHE A 317 -20.90 1.97 -12.69
C PHE A 317 -21.95 1.67 -13.75
N ASP A 318 -21.99 0.42 -14.18
CA ASP A 318 -23.04 -0.08 -15.06
C ASP A 318 -24.41 -0.03 -14.35
N GLY A 319 -25.48 0.25 -15.09
CA GLY A 319 -26.85 0.36 -14.56
C GLY A 319 -27.48 -0.95 -14.07
N ASP A 320 -26.73 -2.05 -14.06
CA ASP A 320 -27.22 -3.38 -13.74
C ASP A 320 -27.11 -3.73 -12.23
N LYS A 321 -27.47 -4.96 -11.86
CA LYS A 321 -27.36 -5.43 -10.46
C LYS A 321 -25.91 -5.58 -9.99
N ALA A 322 -24.98 -5.89 -10.89
CA ALA A 322 -23.57 -6.05 -10.55
C ALA A 322 -22.91 -4.69 -10.30
N GLY A 323 -23.17 -3.69 -11.15
CA GLY A 323 -22.72 -2.32 -10.98
C GLY A 323 -23.25 -1.68 -9.70
N ARG A 324 -24.54 -1.88 -9.36
CA ARG A 324 -25.08 -1.46 -8.05
C ARG A 324 -24.37 -2.09 -6.86
N LYS A 325 -23.97 -3.37 -6.97
CA LYS A 325 -23.20 -4.03 -5.92
C LYS A 325 -21.79 -3.45 -5.81
N ALA A 326 -21.13 -3.17 -6.94
CA ALA A 326 -19.82 -2.55 -6.99
C ALA A 326 -19.84 -1.12 -6.40
N LEU A 327 -20.89 -0.34 -6.68
CA LEU A 327 -21.15 0.96 -6.09
C LEU A 327 -21.15 0.89 -4.57
N LEU A 328 -21.97 0.01 -3.98
CA LEU A 328 -22.04 -0.13 -2.52
C LEU A 328 -20.70 -0.58 -1.94
N GLN A 329 -19.95 -1.45 -2.62
CA GLN A 329 -18.62 -1.86 -2.17
C GLN A 329 -17.62 -0.70 -2.15
N VAL A 330 -17.63 0.16 -3.17
CA VAL A 330 -16.76 1.34 -3.23
C VAL A 330 -17.15 2.38 -2.19
N CYS A 331 -18.45 2.65 -2.01
CA CYS A 331 -18.91 3.60 -0.98
C CYS A 331 -18.59 3.12 0.44
N THR A 332 -18.70 1.82 0.72
CA THR A 332 -18.25 1.25 2.00
C THR A 332 -16.74 1.38 2.17
N LEU A 333 -15.95 1.14 1.12
CA LEU A 333 -14.50 1.35 1.16
C LEU A 333 -14.15 2.81 1.48
N LEU A 334 -14.88 3.78 0.94
CA LEU A 334 -14.75 5.20 1.27
C LEU A 334 -15.06 5.46 2.75
N LEU A 335 -16.20 5.00 3.28
CA LEU A 335 -16.53 5.16 4.70
C LEU A 335 -15.45 4.61 5.65
N GLU A 336 -14.83 3.50 5.28
CA GLU A 336 -13.83 2.82 6.11
C GLU A 336 -12.44 3.47 6.05
N ASN A 337 -12.09 4.13 4.95
CA ASN A 337 -10.70 4.52 4.65
C ASN A 337 -10.51 6.02 4.34
N LEU A 338 -11.59 6.79 4.22
CA LEU A 338 -11.49 8.21 3.89
C LEU A 338 -10.98 9.00 5.10
N THR A 339 -9.75 9.52 4.98
CA THR A 339 -9.12 10.41 5.95
C THR A 339 -8.76 11.77 5.34
N ASP A 340 -8.93 11.91 4.03
CA ASP A 340 -8.58 13.10 3.25
C ASP A 340 -9.86 13.91 3.00
N MET A 341 -9.82 15.20 3.32
CA MET A 341 -10.96 16.10 3.16
C MET A 341 -10.85 17.00 1.92
N ASP A 342 -9.71 16.93 1.21
CA ASP A 342 -9.42 17.79 0.05
C ASP A 342 -9.87 17.14 -1.26
N THR A 343 -10.09 15.83 -1.26
CA THR A 343 -10.50 15.05 -2.43
C THR A 343 -12.02 14.83 -2.44
N SER A 344 -12.67 15.21 -3.54
CA SER A 344 -14.11 15.01 -3.73
C SER A 344 -14.41 13.69 -4.46
N PHE A 345 -15.49 13.03 -4.06
CA PHE A 345 -15.91 11.74 -4.63
C PHE A 345 -17.37 11.78 -5.07
N ASP A 346 -17.60 11.43 -6.32
CA ASP A 346 -18.92 11.35 -6.93
C ASP A 346 -19.15 9.97 -7.55
N VAL A 347 -20.40 9.65 -7.83
CA VAL A 347 -20.84 8.41 -8.45
C VAL A 347 -21.78 8.73 -9.59
N ALA A 348 -21.50 8.19 -10.77
CA ALA A 348 -22.36 8.19 -11.92
C ALA A 348 -22.82 6.75 -12.21
N VAL A 349 -24.12 6.54 -12.36
CA VAL A 349 -24.69 5.24 -12.74
C VAL A 349 -25.22 5.36 -14.16
N LEU A 350 -24.75 4.49 -15.04
CA LEU A 350 -25.15 4.48 -16.44
C LEU A 350 -26.57 3.93 -16.60
N PRO A 351 -27.27 4.28 -17.71
CA PRO A 351 -28.50 3.59 -18.09
C PRO A 351 -28.30 2.06 -18.21
N GLU A 352 -29.36 1.30 -17.99
CA GLU A 352 -29.28 -0.17 -18.09
C GLU A 352 -28.91 -0.61 -19.51
N GLY A 353 -27.85 -1.42 -19.62
CA GLY A 353 -27.35 -1.93 -20.90
C GLY A 353 -26.28 -1.07 -21.58
N GLU A 354 -25.98 0.12 -21.05
CA GLU A 354 -24.91 1.00 -21.55
C GLU A 354 -23.59 0.77 -20.80
N ASP A 355 -22.48 0.90 -21.54
CA ASP A 355 -21.12 1.04 -20.99
C ASP A 355 -20.56 2.43 -21.38
N PRO A 356 -19.46 2.93 -20.76
CA PRO A 356 -18.92 4.23 -21.15
C PRO A 356 -18.54 4.31 -22.63
N ASP A 357 -18.07 3.22 -23.23
CA ASP A 357 -17.66 3.21 -24.64
C ASP A 357 -18.87 3.33 -25.60
N SER A 358 -19.99 2.65 -25.32
CA SER A 358 -21.22 2.77 -26.11
C SER A 358 -21.84 4.15 -25.97
N MET A 359 -21.96 4.65 -24.74
CA MET A 359 -22.59 5.96 -24.49
C MET A 359 -21.78 7.12 -25.07
N ILE A 360 -20.44 7.09 -24.97
CA ILE A 360 -19.56 8.11 -25.58
C ILE A 360 -19.72 8.14 -27.10
N LYS A 361 -19.86 6.98 -27.74
CA LYS A 361 -20.01 6.88 -29.20
C LYS A 361 -21.38 7.32 -29.68
N GLU A 362 -22.42 6.98 -28.95
CA GLU A 362 -23.79 7.34 -29.32
C GLU A 362 -24.07 8.82 -29.03
N ASN A 363 -23.74 9.29 -27.82
CA ASN A 363 -24.05 10.63 -27.38
C ASN A 363 -23.08 11.14 -26.29
N LEU A 364 -21.93 11.66 -26.74
CA LEU A 364 -20.93 12.26 -25.86
C LEU A 364 -21.51 13.38 -24.97
N ALA A 365 -22.42 14.20 -25.47
CA ALA A 365 -23.00 15.29 -24.68
C ALA A 365 -23.87 14.77 -23.52
N ALA A 366 -24.57 13.66 -23.71
CA ALA A 366 -25.31 13.00 -22.64
C ALA A 366 -24.37 12.37 -21.61
N TYR A 367 -23.25 11.78 -22.05
CA TYR A 367 -22.22 11.25 -21.16
C TYR A 367 -21.56 12.36 -20.33
N ASP A 368 -21.19 13.47 -20.96
CA ASP A 368 -20.60 14.64 -20.29
C ASP A 368 -21.54 15.18 -19.22
N LYS A 369 -22.82 15.35 -19.57
CA LYS A 369 -23.84 15.78 -18.60
C LYS A 369 -23.95 14.82 -17.42
N LEU A 370 -23.96 13.51 -17.66
CA LEU A 370 -24.03 12.50 -16.60
C LEU A 370 -22.82 12.58 -15.64
N ILE A 371 -21.64 12.81 -16.18
CA ILE A 371 -20.40 12.92 -15.40
C ILE A 371 -20.34 14.25 -14.63
N ASP A 372 -20.80 15.34 -15.23
CA ASP A 372 -20.85 16.65 -14.57
C ASP A 372 -21.86 16.67 -13.42
N GLU A 373 -23.04 16.09 -13.64
CA GLU A 373 -24.14 15.96 -12.68
C GLU A 373 -24.02 14.71 -11.78
N ALA A 374 -22.84 14.08 -11.72
CA ALA A 374 -22.61 12.89 -10.91
C ALA A 374 -22.97 13.14 -9.43
N THR A 375 -23.63 12.16 -8.82
CA THR A 375 -24.18 12.25 -7.47
C THR A 375 -23.07 12.13 -6.43
N PRO A 376 -23.02 12.97 -5.39
CA PRO A 376 -22.07 12.80 -4.30
C PRO A 376 -22.16 11.40 -3.69
N TRP A 377 -21.01 10.78 -3.40
CA TRP A 377 -20.93 9.35 -3.11
C TRP A 377 -21.81 8.86 -1.95
N MET A 378 -22.00 9.67 -0.90
CA MET A 378 -22.91 9.31 0.22
C MET A 378 -24.37 9.31 -0.20
N ASP A 379 -24.77 10.28 -1.03
CA ASP A 379 -26.13 10.37 -1.54
C ASP A 379 -26.43 9.20 -2.47
N ALA A 380 -25.47 8.85 -3.34
CA ALA A 380 -25.55 7.67 -4.20
C ALA A 380 -25.61 6.37 -3.37
N MET A 381 -24.79 6.24 -2.33
CA MET A 381 -24.81 5.08 -1.43
C MET A 381 -26.19 4.88 -0.79
N LEU A 382 -26.79 5.96 -0.30
CA LEU A 382 -28.13 5.93 0.30
C LEU A 382 -29.23 5.76 -0.75
N GLU A 383 -29.02 6.17 -2.00
CA GLU A 383 -29.99 5.93 -3.08
C GLU A 383 -30.07 4.46 -3.50
N TYR A 384 -28.93 3.78 -3.57
CA TYR A 384 -28.87 2.38 -3.99
C TYR A 384 -28.84 1.39 -2.81
N LEU A 385 -29.12 1.85 -1.59
CA LEU A 385 -29.19 0.99 -0.43
C LEU A 385 -30.36 -0.02 -0.59
N PRO A 386 -30.12 -1.33 -0.44
CA PRO A 386 -31.14 -2.32 -0.75
C PRO A 386 -32.24 -2.32 0.30
N THR A 387 -33.50 -2.22 -0.15
CA THR A 387 -34.69 -2.44 0.68
C THR A 387 -35.58 -3.49 0.01
N GLU A 388 -36.25 -4.33 0.80
CA GLU A 388 -37.22 -5.30 0.25
C GLU A 388 -38.56 -4.63 0.00
N ALA A 389 -38.97 -3.74 0.92
CA ALA A 389 -40.18 -2.96 0.79
C ALA A 389 -39.91 -1.57 0.16
N PRO A 390 -40.92 -0.97 -0.50
CA PRO A 390 -40.84 0.41 -0.98
C PRO A 390 -40.48 1.40 0.14
N ILE A 391 -39.55 2.31 -0.13
CA ILE A 391 -39.00 3.26 0.88
C ILE A 391 -40.05 4.25 1.40
N ASP A 392 -41.20 4.38 0.75
CA ASP A 392 -42.34 5.19 1.19
C ASP A 392 -43.29 4.44 2.14
N SER A 393 -43.15 3.11 2.27
CA SER A 393 -43.89 2.30 3.23
C SER A 393 -43.23 2.28 4.61
N ASP A 394 -44.02 2.10 5.68
CA ASP A 394 -43.47 1.99 7.04
C ASP A 394 -42.42 0.88 7.18
N LYS A 395 -42.63 -0.27 6.52
CA LYS A 395 -41.67 -1.38 6.49
C LYS A 395 -40.38 -0.97 5.78
N GLY A 396 -40.47 -0.37 4.59
CA GLY A 396 -39.30 0.03 3.81
C GLY A 396 -38.50 1.16 4.46
N ARG A 397 -39.17 2.13 5.08
CA ARG A 397 -38.52 3.18 5.90
C ARG A 397 -37.72 2.57 7.05
N SER A 398 -38.29 1.57 7.73
CA SER A 398 -37.63 0.86 8.82
C SER A 398 -36.43 0.05 8.33
N GLU A 399 -36.58 -0.74 7.26
CA GLU A 399 -35.49 -1.51 6.64
C GLU A 399 -34.33 -0.61 6.21
N PHE A 400 -34.65 0.48 5.50
CA PHE A 400 -33.69 1.48 5.07
C PHE A 400 -32.92 2.08 6.26
N SER A 401 -33.64 2.47 7.30
CA SER A 401 -33.06 3.09 8.49
C SER A 401 -32.10 2.14 9.21
N VAL A 402 -32.47 0.86 9.31
CA VAL A 402 -31.60 -0.17 9.92
C VAL A 402 -30.33 -0.34 9.09
N ALA A 403 -30.43 -0.46 7.77
CA ALA A 403 -29.28 -0.60 6.90
C ALA A 403 -28.36 0.63 6.95
N ALA A 404 -28.91 1.85 6.95
CA ALA A 404 -28.13 3.08 7.06
C ALA A 404 -27.43 3.22 8.41
N VAL A 405 -28.11 2.84 9.50
CA VAL A 405 -27.53 2.81 10.86
C VAL A 405 -26.41 1.76 10.95
N GLU A 406 -26.53 0.61 10.31
CA GLU A 406 -25.44 -0.37 10.24
C GLU A 406 -24.19 0.18 9.56
N LEU A 407 -24.35 0.85 8.42
CA LEU A 407 -23.22 1.47 7.71
C LEU A 407 -22.56 2.57 8.56
N ALA A 408 -23.36 3.43 9.19
CA ALA A 408 -22.88 4.47 10.09
C ALA A 408 -22.14 3.89 11.30
N TYR A 409 -22.58 2.73 11.82
CA TYR A 409 -21.92 2.05 12.92
C TYR A 409 -20.50 1.58 12.57
N GLU A 410 -20.32 1.01 11.38
CA GLU A 410 -19.01 0.53 10.90
C GLU A 410 -18.08 1.69 10.45
N THR A 411 -18.61 2.90 10.29
CA THR A 411 -17.85 4.10 9.91
C THR A 411 -16.94 4.54 11.07
N ARG A 412 -15.65 4.72 10.82
CA ARG A 412 -14.66 5.10 11.85
C ARG A 412 -14.68 6.59 12.16
N ASP A 413 -14.83 7.42 11.13
CA ASP A 413 -14.82 8.88 11.26
C ASP A 413 -16.16 9.40 11.85
N PRO A 414 -16.13 10.13 12.99
CA PRO A 414 -17.35 10.65 13.61
C PRO A 414 -18.13 11.66 12.76
N LEU A 415 -17.44 12.47 11.94
CA LEU A 415 -18.06 13.48 11.09
C LEU A 415 -18.77 12.82 9.91
N LEU A 416 -18.11 11.87 9.23
CA LEU A 416 -18.73 11.10 8.14
C LEU A 416 -19.92 10.30 8.66
N ARG A 417 -19.81 9.72 9.87
CA ARG A 417 -20.92 9.03 10.53
C ARG A 417 -22.12 9.96 10.74
N TYR A 418 -21.89 11.16 11.28
CA TYR A 418 -22.95 12.14 11.50
C TYR A 418 -23.62 12.55 10.18
N GLN A 419 -22.83 12.87 9.14
CA GLN A 419 -23.33 13.24 7.82
C GLN A 419 -24.17 12.13 7.18
N LEU A 420 -23.73 10.87 7.29
CA LEU A 420 -24.47 9.72 6.78
C LEU A 420 -25.82 9.57 7.47
N ILE A 421 -25.86 9.65 8.81
CA ILE A 421 -27.11 9.56 9.59
C ILE A 421 -28.04 10.73 9.28
N GLU A 422 -27.51 11.95 9.14
CA GLU A 422 -28.30 13.13 8.79
C GLU A 422 -28.94 12.99 7.40
N LYS A 423 -28.16 12.58 6.40
CA LYS A 423 -28.64 12.33 5.03
C LYS A 423 -29.67 11.19 4.99
N ALA A 424 -29.43 10.11 5.73
CA ALA A 424 -30.37 8.99 5.84
C ALA A 424 -31.72 9.44 6.43
N GLY A 425 -31.69 10.18 7.54
CA GLY A 425 -32.90 10.71 8.18
C GLY A 425 -33.73 11.61 7.27
N LYS A 426 -33.06 12.51 6.52
CA LYS A 426 -33.71 13.34 5.50
C LYS A 426 -34.39 12.50 4.42
N LYS A 427 -33.75 11.43 3.93
CA LYS A 427 -34.28 10.59 2.84
C LYS A 427 -35.58 9.87 3.22
N VAL A 428 -35.70 9.39 4.46
CA VAL A 428 -36.91 8.69 4.96
C VAL A 428 -37.82 9.55 5.83
N SER A 429 -37.57 10.86 5.93
CA SER A 429 -38.31 11.78 6.80
C SER A 429 -38.40 11.28 8.25
N ILE A 430 -37.27 10.80 8.80
CA ILE A 430 -37.13 10.39 10.21
C ILE A 430 -36.16 11.37 10.89
N PRO A 431 -36.50 11.92 12.08
CA PRO A 431 -35.61 12.80 12.83
C PRO A 431 -34.25 12.16 13.09
N VAL A 432 -33.18 12.95 12.96
CA VAL A 432 -31.80 12.49 13.13
C VAL A 432 -31.57 11.94 14.55
N GLU A 433 -32.28 12.49 15.54
CA GLU A 433 -32.26 12.08 16.94
C GLU A 433 -32.74 10.64 17.11
N ALA A 434 -33.81 10.24 16.40
CA ALA A 434 -34.35 8.89 16.46
C ALA A 434 -33.39 7.86 15.83
N LEU A 435 -32.71 8.24 14.74
CA LEU A 435 -31.68 7.39 14.12
C LEU A 435 -30.43 7.30 15.00
N ASN A 436 -30.05 8.38 15.69
CA ASN A 436 -28.95 8.37 16.65
C ASN A 436 -29.26 7.50 17.87
N GLU A 437 -30.49 7.57 18.40
CA GLU A 437 -30.95 6.67 19.46
C GLU A 437 -30.92 5.22 18.99
N ARG A 438 -31.36 4.96 17.74
CA ARG A 438 -31.26 3.62 17.14
C ARG A 438 -29.81 3.17 17.01
N LEU A 439 -28.89 4.01 16.56
CA LEU A 439 -27.45 3.73 16.45
C LEU A 439 -26.83 3.41 17.81
N LEU A 440 -27.20 4.14 18.86
CA LEU A 440 -26.80 3.84 20.24
C LEU A 440 -27.39 2.51 20.72
N SER A 441 -28.65 2.22 20.40
CA SER A 441 -29.27 0.93 20.72
C SER A 441 -28.67 -0.22 19.90
N PHE A 442 -28.17 0.05 18.70
CA PHE A 442 -27.56 -0.93 17.81
C PHE A 442 -26.23 -1.45 18.39
N LYS A 443 -25.46 -0.56 19.04
CA LYS A 443 -24.32 -0.92 19.89
C LYS A 443 -24.71 -1.92 20.96
N VAL A 444 -25.85 -1.70 21.61
CA VAL A 444 -26.37 -2.55 22.70
C VAL A 444 -26.96 -3.88 22.19
N SER A 445 -27.57 -3.91 21.00
CA SER A 445 -28.10 -5.16 20.43
C SER A 445 -27.04 -6.04 19.79
N LYS A 446 -25.99 -5.44 19.19
CA LYS A 446 -24.80 -6.17 18.73
C LYS A 446 -23.83 -6.50 19.87
N SER A 447 -23.85 -5.82 21.02
CA SER A 447 -23.10 -6.27 22.22
C SER A 447 -23.72 -7.52 22.85
N GLY A 448 -25.03 -7.73 22.69
CA GLY A 448 -25.73 -8.97 23.08
C GLY A 448 -25.46 -10.18 22.16
N GLN A 449 -24.97 -9.97 20.93
CA GLN A 449 -24.33 -11.02 20.13
C GLN A 449 -22.83 -10.92 20.37
N THR A 450 -22.26 -11.91 21.04
CA THR A 450 -20.81 -12.04 21.26
C THR A 450 -20.01 -11.44 20.11
N VAL A 451 -19.40 -10.28 20.35
CA VAL A 451 -18.35 -9.77 19.47
C VAL A 451 -17.36 -10.91 19.38
N LYS A 452 -17.21 -11.53 18.19
CA LYS A 452 -16.26 -12.63 18.05
C LYS A 452 -14.91 -12.08 18.51
N PRO A 453 -14.29 -12.66 19.55
CA PRO A 453 -13.04 -12.14 20.13
C PRO A 453 -12.01 -11.82 19.05
N GLN A 454 -12.00 -12.62 17.98
CA GLN A 454 -11.21 -12.48 16.75
C GLN A 454 -11.19 -11.09 16.07
N ARG A 455 -12.27 -10.29 16.12
CA ARG A 455 -12.29 -8.95 15.49
C ARG A 455 -11.58 -7.89 16.33
N ILE A 456 -11.70 -7.96 17.65
CA ILE A 456 -10.97 -7.11 18.62
C ILE A 456 -9.53 -7.61 18.78
N MET A 457 -9.32 -8.93 18.75
CA MET A 457 -8.03 -9.59 18.83
C MET A 457 -7.10 -9.31 17.65
N ASN A 458 -7.55 -8.74 16.53
CA ASN A 458 -6.66 -8.40 15.41
C ASN A 458 -6.01 -7.01 15.54
N ASP A 459 -6.38 -6.24 16.57
CA ASP A 459 -5.68 -5.00 16.89
C ASP A 459 -4.35 -5.34 17.59
N SER A 460 -3.26 -4.89 16.97
CA SER A 460 -1.90 -5.12 17.48
C SER A 460 -1.71 -4.50 18.87
N ILE A 461 -2.46 -3.46 19.20
CA ILE A 461 -2.45 -2.77 20.50
C ILE A 461 -3.17 -3.60 21.56
N VAL A 462 -4.35 -4.16 21.25
CA VAL A 462 -5.10 -5.02 22.18
C VAL A 462 -4.32 -6.31 22.46
N ARG A 463 -3.61 -6.86 21.47
CA ARG A 463 -2.69 -7.99 21.66
C ARG A 463 -1.54 -7.66 22.62
N LEU A 464 -0.91 -6.49 22.45
CA LEU A 464 0.19 -6.05 23.32
C LEU A 464 -0.27 -5.85 24.77
N ILE A 465 -1.38 -5.13 24.97
CA ILE A 465 -1.97 -4.88 26.29
C ILE A 465 -2.28 -6.20 26.99
N ARG A 466 -2.85 -7.16 26.26
CA ARG A 466 -3.19 -8.48 26.78
C ARG A 466 -1.97 -9.32 27.12
N MET A 467 -0.94 -9.32 26.29
CA MET A 467 0.25 -10.11 26.54
C MET A 467 1.08 -9.63 27.74
N TRP A 468 1.14 -8.31 27.97
CA TRP A 468 1.74 -7.78 29.21
C TRP A 468 0.87 -8.01 30.43
N TRP A 469 -0.40 -8.28 30.22
CA TRP A 469 -1.35 -8.58 31.28
C TRP A 469 -1.28 -10.05 31.73
N ASP A 470 -1.18 -11.00 30.78
CA ASP A 470 -1.06 -12.44 31.07
C ASP A 470 0.29 -12.79 31.75
N SER A 471 1.27 -11.91 31.66
CA SER A 471 2.55 -12.00 32.38
C SER A 471 3.03 -10.60 32.78
N PRO A 472 2.50 -10.03 33.88
CA PRO A 472 2.80 -8.68 34.36
C PRO A 472 4.30 -8.39 34.55
N GLU A 473 5.09 -9.41 34.86
CA GLU A 473 6.56 -9.38 34.91
C GLU A 473 7.19 -8.98 33.57
N TRP A 474 6.51 -9.15 32.43
CA TRP A 474 7.01 -8.71 31.12
C TRP A 474 6.83 -7.23 30.91
N SER A 475 5.89 -6.60 31.62
CA SER A 475 5.83 -5.15 31.68
C SER A 475 7.17 -4.59 32.17
N GLU A 476 7.89 -5.29 33.05
CA GLU A 476 9.21 -4.90 33.57
C GLU A 476 10.32 -4.99 32.51
N SER A 477 10.14 -5.83 31.49
CA SER A 477 11.06 -5.92 30.33
C SER A 477 10.93 -4.74 29.38
N LEU A 478 9.90 -3.91 29.55
CA LEU A 478 9.70 -2.69 28.78
C LEU A 478 10.61 -1.58 29.33
N GLU A 479 11.64 -1.25 28.58
CA GLU A 479 12.51 -0.11 28.90
C GLU A 479 11.81 1.20 28.49
N HIS A 480 11.79 2.17 29.41
CA HIS A 480 11.25 3.53 29.21
C HIS A 480 9.74 3.65 28.93
N PRO A 481 8.84 3.07 29.74
CA PRO A 481 7.38 3.24 29.57
C PRO A 481 6.92 4.70 29.69
N GLN A 482 7.64 5.54 30.43
CA GLN A 482 7.39 6.99 30.48
C GLN A 482 7.63 7.68 29.13
N LEU A 483 8.58 7.17 28.31
CA LEU A 483 8.80 7.72 26.98
C LEU A 483 7.58 7.49 26.08
N TRP A 484 6.85 6.41 26.31
CA TRP A 484 5.64 6.09 25.56
C TRP A 484 4.50 7.01 25.97
N SER A 485 4.29 7.21 27.28
CA SER A 485 3.27 8.15 27.78
C SER A 485 3.49 9.56 27.27
N ASP A 486 4.74 10.01 27.26
CA ASP A 486 5.07 11.42 27.06
C ASP A 486 5.18 11.81 25.57
N GLU A 487 5.63 10.88 24.71
CA GLU A 487 6.00 11.18 23.31
C GLU A 487 5.20 10.35 22.28
N GLY A 488 4.35 9.42 22.74
CA GLY A 488 3.48 8.58 21.92
C GLY A 488 2.45 9.36 21.11
N ASP A 489 1.78 8.68 20.18
CA ASP A 489 0.45 9.12 19.73
C ASP A 489 -0.58 8.82 20.83
N GLU A 490 -1.82 9.28 20.65
CA GLU A 490 -2.87 9.13 21.66
C GLU A 490 -2.98 7.70 22.22
N LEU A 491 -2.93 6.71 21.33
CA LEU A 491 -2.98 5.29 21.70
C LEU A 491 -1.70 4.82 22.39
N THR A 492 -0.52 5.13 21.87
CA THR A 492 0.77 4.71 22.44
C THR A 492 1.03 5.36 23.80
N SER A 493 0.60 6.62 23.96
CA SER A 493 0.65 7.34 25.23
C SER A 493 -0.25 6.71 26.28
N LEU A 494 -1.48 6.36 25.90
CA LEU A 494 -2.40 5.62 26.77
C LEU A 494 -1.83 4.26 27.17
N MET A 495 -1.15 3.55 26.25
CA MET A 495 -0.47 2.30 26.56
C MET A 495 0.68 2.48 27.56
N GLY A 496 1.47 3.56 27.43
CA GLY A 496 2.53 3.90 28.38
C GLY A 496 1.98 4.12 29.79
N VAL A 497 0.91 4.91 29.91
CA VAL A 497 0.19 5.13 31.18
C VAL A 497 -0.35 3.81 31.72
N TRP A 498 -0.95 3.00 30.87
CA TRP A 498 -1.54 1.72 31.25
C TRP A 498 -0.49 0.74 31.83
N VAL A 499 0.68 0.64 31.21
CA VAL A 499 1.80 -0.18 31.68
C VAL A 499 2.30 0.30 33.05
N LEU A 500 2.36 1.62 33.26
CA LEU A 500 2.75 2.19 34.55
C LEU A 500 1.74 1.86 35.66
N GLU A 501 0.44 1.99 35.37
CA GLU A 501 -0.65 1.66 36.30
C GLU A 501 -0.67 0.16 36.65
N MET A 502 -0.37 -0.72 35.69
CA MET A 502 -0.21 -2.15 35.93
C MET A 502 0.96 -2.48 36.87
N ARG A 503 2.12 -1.85 36.66
CA ARG A 503 3.31 -2.02 37.53
C ARG A 503 3.03 -1.56 38.96
N ASN A 504 2.17 -0.55 39.12
CA ASN A 504 1.80 0.00 40.42
C ASN A 504 0.68 -0.80 41.12
N GLY A 505 0.08 -1.81 40.46
CA GLY A 505 -0.97 -2.64 41.06
C GLY A 505 -2.34 -1.96 41.17
N ASN A 506 -2.56 -0.86 40.45
CA ASN A 506 -3.75 -0.01 40.62
C ASN A 506 -5.07 -0.65 40.13
N TYR A 507 -5.01 -1.84 39.51
CA TYR A 507 -6.16 -2.59 39.01
C TYR A 507 -6.48 -3.86 39.81
N ASP A 508 -5.80 -4.10 40.94
CA ASP A 508 -6.06 -5.25 41.81
C ASP A 508 -7.35 -5.05 42.60
N LEU A 509 -8.39 -5.83 42.29
CA LEU A 509 -9.66 -5.79 43.01
C LEU A 509 -9.59 -6.56 44.35
N PRO A 510 -10.25 -6.07 45.42
CA PRO A 510 -10.28 -6.76 46.71
C PRO A 510 -11.09 -8.07 46.65
N PHE A 511 -10.75 -9.00 47.56
CA PHE A 511 -11.54 -10.22 47.79
C PHE A 511 -12.82 -9.92 48.57
N SER A 512 -13.91 -10.61 48.25
CA SER A 512 -15.12 -10.60 49.07
C SER A 512 -14.96 -11.46 50.32
N ASP A 513 -15.83 -11.27 51.31
CA ASP A 513 -15.82 -12.05 52.55
C ASP A 513 -16.03 -13.57 52.31
N GLU A 514 -16.87 -13.93 51.33
CA GLU A 514 -17.08 -15.32 50.91
C GLU A 514 -15.83 -15.94 50.26
N GLU A 515 -15.12 -15.15 49.45
CA GLU A 515 -13.88 -15.55 48.79
C GLU A 515 -12.75 -15.73 49.80
N LEU A 516 -12.65 -14.84 50.79
CA LEU A 516 -11.71 -14.95 51.91
C LEU A 516 -12.01 -16.19 52.76
N ALA A 517 -13.29 -16.49 53.03
CA ALA A 517 -13.69 -17.72 53.72
C ALA A 517 -13.39 -18.99 52.90
N GLY A 518 -13.54 -18.93 51.56
CA GLY A 518 -13.18 -20.02 50.65
C GLY A 518 -11.67 -20.30 50.61
N ILE A 519 -10.84 -19.25 50.67
CA ILE A 519 -9.38 -19.35 50.79
C ILE A 519 -8.99 -19.94 52.15
N ALA A 520 -9.57 -19.43 53.24
CA ALA A 520 -9.26 -19.88 54.60
C ALA A 520 -9.58 -21.37 54.82
N ASN A 521 -10.61 -21.88 54.13
CA ASN A 521 -11.02 -23.27 54.17
C ASN A 521 -10.35 -24.16 53.10
N ASN A 522 -9.32 -23.67 52.38
CA ASN A 522 -8.61 -24.37 51.30
C ASN A 522 -9.49 -24.85 50.12
N HIS A 523 -10.71 -24.35 49.98
CA HIS A 523 -11.60 -24.68 48.88
C HIS A 523 -11.25 -23.93 47.59
N ILE A 524 -10.54 -22.80 47.71
CA ILE A 524 -10.16 -21.93 46.59
C ILE A 524 -8.69 -21.52 46.76
N SER A 525 -7.89 -21.68 45.70
CA SER A 525 -6.50 -21.21 45.69
C SER A 525 -6.46 -19.68 45.69
N LYS A 526 -5.77 -19.10 46.69
CA LYS A 526 -5.58 -17.65 46.83
C LYS A 526 -4.97 -17.04 45.57
N ASP A 527 -3.96 -17.69 44.99
CA ASP A 527 -3.26 -17.17 43.82
C ASP A 527 -4.15 -17.18 42.58
N LYS A 528 -4.94 -18.24 42.37
CA LYS A 528 -5.92 -18.29 41.28
C LYS A 528 -7.01 -17.23 41.42
N LEU A 529 -7.43 -16.95 42.66
CA LEU A 529 -8.46 -15.95 42.94
C LEU A 529 -7.92 -14.52 42.83
N ALA A 530 -6.69 -14.27 43.29
CA ALA A 530 -5.97 -13.02 43.09
C ALA A 530 -5.85 -12.68 41.60
N LEU A 531 -5.42 -13.68 40.82
CA LEU A 531 -5.30 -13.56 39.38
C LEU A 531 -6.65 -13.26 38.72
N LYS A 532 -7.73 -13.96 39.12
CA LYS A 532 -9.10 -13.70 38.66
C LYS A 532 -9.58 -12.27 38.97
N LYS A 533 -9.32 -11.76 40.17
CA LYS A 533 -9.68 -10.40 40.59
C LYS A 533 -8.93 -9.33 39.81
N ARG A 534 -7.65 -9.58 39.57
CA ARG A 534 -6.83 -8.76 38.70
C ARG A 534 -7.45 -8.70 37.30
N TYR A 535 -7.78 -9.85 36.68
CA TYR A 535 -8.42 -9.90 35.34
C TYR A 535 -9.71 -9.08 35.28
N GLN A 536 -10.51 -9.15 36.33
CA GLN A 536 -11.75 -8.39 36.43
C GLN A 536 -11.51 -6.87 36.48
N GLY A 537 -10.55 -6.41 37.27
CA GLY A 537 -10.22 -4.99 37.41
C GLY A 537 -9.70 -4.36 36.12
N ALA A 538 -8.83 -5.05 35.40
CA ALA A 538 -8.33 -4.53 34.13
C ALA A 538 -9.32 -4.63 32.98
N GLY A 539 -10.14 -5.68 32.90
CA GLY A 539 -11.23 -5.70 31.93
C GLY A 539 -12.16 -4.50 32.11
N MET A 540 -12.40 -4.07 33.35
CA MET A 540 -13.18 -2.87 33.65
C MET A 540 -12.47 -1.58 33.26
N ALA A 541 -11.19 -1.45 33.56
CA ALA A 541 -10.42 -0.25 33.19
C ALA A 541 -10.26 -0.13 31.66
N LEU A 542 -10.12 -1.25 30.95
CA LEU A 542 -9.93 -1.28 29.49
C LEU A 542 -11.25 -0.97 28.78
N ALA A 543 -12.36 -1.49 29.30
CA ALA A 543 -13.68 -1.11 28.81
C ALA A 543 -13.93 0.40 28.96
N ARG A 544 -13.55 1.01 30.09
CA ARG A 544 -13.62 2.48 30.25
C ARG A 544 -12.76 3.22 29.23
N LEU A 545 -11.54 2.71 28.98
CA LEU A 545 -10.59 3.30 28.02
C LEU A 545 -11.13 3.27 26.59
N LEU A 546 -11.71 2.14 26.18
CA LEU A 546 -12.22 1.92 24.82
C LEU A 546 -13.65 2.47 24.64
N GLY A 547 -14.23 3.11 25.65
CA GLY A 547 -15.60 3.64 25.62
C GLY A 547 -16.67 2.53 25.53
N GLU A 548 -16.33 1.31 25.95
CA GLU A 548 -17.22 0.16 25.94
C GLU A 548 -18.19 0.22 27.11
N GLN A 549 -19.48 0.04 26.83
CA GLN A 549 -20.53 0.10 27.85
C GLN A 549 -20.69 -1.20 28.64
N GLU A 550 -20.07 -2.29 28.21
CA GLU A 550 -20.12 -3.60 28.87
C GLU A 550 -18.74 -4.09 29.31
N PRO A 551 -18.30 -3.74 30.53
CA PRO A 551 -17.04 -4.22 31.12
C PRO A 551 -16.85 -5.74 31.08
N HIS A 552 -17.95 -6.49 31.10
CA HIS A 552 -17.94 -7.94 31.10
C HIS A 552 -17.38 -8.55 29.81
N VAL A 553 -17.60 -7.93 28.65
CA VAL A 553 -17.07 -8.40 27.36
C VAL A 553 -15.55 -8.30 27.34
N MET A 554 -15.00 -7.18 27.82
CA MET A 554 -13.54 -7.03 27.97
C MET A 554 -12.97 -7.99 29.01
N GLN A 555 -13.69 -8.27 30.10
CA GLN A 555 -13.29 -9.30 31.07
C GLN A 555 -13.23 -10.71 30.45
N LEU A 556 -14.13 -11.06 29.53
CA LEU A 556 -14.14 -12.34 28.83
C LEU A 556 -13.02 -12.45 27.78
N ILE A 557 -12.79 -11.38 27.01
CA ILE A 557 -11.69 -11.31 26.02
C ILE A 557 -10.32 -11.49 26.70
N MET A 558 -10.18 -11.01 27.94
CA MET A 558 -8.97 -11.15 28.75
C MET A 558 -8.82 -12.55 29.38
N GLN A 559 -9.77 -13.47 29.20
CA GLN A 559 -9.73 -14.83 29.81
C GLN A 559 -9.35 -15.96 28.83
N GLU A 560 -9.33 -15.76 27.50
CA GLU A 560 -9.19 -16.86 26.51
C GLU A 560 -8.02 -16.70 25.51
N GLU A 561 -6.88 -17.41 25.67
CA GLU A 561 -5.93 -17.96 24.65
C GLU A 561 -4.46 -18.19 25.17
N PRO A 562 -3.65 -19.08 24.54
CA PRO A 562 -2.50 -19.77 25.16
C PRO A 562 -1.09 -19.15 24.97
N GLU A 563 -0.14 -19.68 25.74
CA GLU A 563 1.23 -19.19 26.04
C GLU A 563 2.23 -19.00 24.86
N GLU A 564 1.89 -19.32 23.61
CA GLU A 564 2.90 -19.53 22.54
C GLU A 564 3.38 -18.26 21.77
N ASN A 565 2.81 -17.07 21.95
CA ASN A 565 3.15 -15.89 21.13
C ASN A 565 4.21 -14.92 21.71
N ARG A 566 5.16 -15.41 22.52
CA ARG A 566 6.06 -14.56 23.35
C ARG A 566 7.10 -13.72 22.60
N SER A 567 7.56 -14.14 21.42
CA SER A 567 8.64 -13.48 20.67
C SER A 567 8.17 -12.23 19.90
N VAL A 568 6.97 -12.30 19.31
CA VAL A 568 6.38 -11.24 18.48
C VAL A 568 6.16 -9.94 19.25
N SER A 569 5.71 -10.01 20.50
CA SER A 569 5.41 -8.80 21.28
C SER A 569 6.63 -8.10 21.84
N ARG A 570 7.72 -8.84 22.13
CA ARG A 570 8.99 -8.21 22.47
C ARG A 570 9.52 -7.42 21.28
N ALA A 571 9.48 -7.99 20.08
CA ALA A 571 9.91 -7.32 18.86
C ALA A 571 9.07 -6.06 18.57
N LEU A 572 7.75 -6.17 18.73
CA LEU A 572 6.82 -5.07 18.53
C LEU A 572 6.99 -3.97 19.59
N ALA A 573 7.23 -4.31 20.85
CA ALA A 573 7.53 -3.35 21.90
C ALA A 573 8.81 -2.55 21.60
N TRP A 574 9.90 -3.24 21.24
CA TRP A 574 11.13 -2.58 20.81
C TRP A 574 10.93 -1.70 19.57
N HIS A 575 10.07 -2.13 18.65
CA HIS A 575 9.74 -1.35 17.47
C HIS A 575 9.05 -0.03 17.85
N VAL A 576 8.04 -0.07 18.72
CA VAL A 576 7.33 1.13 19.20
C VAL A 576 8.26 2.04 20.01
N THR A 577 9.08 1.52 20.92
CA THR A 577 10.10 2.31 21.65
C THR A 577 11.05 3.04 20.69
N SER A 578 11.48 2.37 19.61
CA SER A 578 12.32 2.98 18.57
C SER A 578 11.60 4.11 17.82
N LEU A 579 10.30 3.98 17.55
CA LEU A 579 9.49 5.01 16.91
C LEU A 579 9.31 6.23 17.82
N CYS A 580 8.95 6.03 19.09
CA CYS A 580 8.82 7.11 20.07
C CYS A 580 10.15 7.87 20.26
N ALA A 581 11.26 7.15 20.42
CA ALA A 581 12.58 7.77 20.50
C ALA A 581 12.96 8.53 19.22
N GLY A 582 12.57 8.01 18.05
CA GLY A 582 12.74 8.68 16.76
C GLY A 582 11.98 10.01 16.67
N LYS A 583 10.72 10.01 17.09
CA LYS A 583 9.85 11.19 17.11
C LYS A 583 10.37 12.27 18.08
N ALA A 584 10.69 11.89 19.32
CA ALA A 584 11.25 12.82 20.32
C ALA A 584 12.56 13.48 19.84
N MET A 585 13.41 12.75 19.11
CA MET A 585 14.61 13.32 18.50
C MET A 585 14.30 14.29 17.34
N GLN A 586 13.28 14.01 16.54
CA GLN A 586 12.84 14.89 15.48
C GLN A 586 12.29 16.21 16.05
N ASP A 587 11.58 16.13 17.17
CA ASP A 587 11.06 17.31 17.87
C ASP A 587 12.21 18.14 18.49
N LEU A 588 13.22 17.49 19.09
CA LEU A 588 14.43 18.18 19.55
C LEU A 588 15.21 18.83 18.39
N SER A 589 15.31 18.16 17.24
CA SER A 589 15.95 18.70 16.03
C SER A 589 15.20 19.92 15.50
N THR A 590 13.87 19.86 15.48
CA THR A 590 13.00 20.98 15.07
C THR A 590 13.13 22.16 16.04
N LYS A 591 13.17 21.88 17.34
CA LYS A 591 13.42 22.88 18.40
C LYS A 591 14.81 23.52 18.28
N ALA A 592 15.82 22.73 17.91
CA ALA A 592 17.17 23.24 17.65
C ALA A 592 17.25 24.13 16.41
N ALA A 593 16.56 23.75 15.32
CA ALA A 593 16.45 24.57 14.10
C ALA A 593 15.73 25.91 14.37
N ALA A 594 14.80 25.93 15.32
CA ALA A 594 14.14 27.14 15.80
C ALA A 594 14.96 27.95 16.83
N GLY A 595 16.18 27.53 17.17
CA GLY A 595 17.07 28.23 18.12
C GLY A 595 16.67 28.09 19.60
N GLY A 596 15.77 27.17 19.93
CA GLY A 596 15.15 27.06 21.26
C GLY A 596 15.78 26.04 22.21
N MET A 597 17.02 25.59 21.99
CA MET A 597 17.63 24.55 22.83
C MET A 597 17.89 25.01 24.27
N GLN A 598 17.58 24.14 25.22
CA GLN A 598 17.85 24.33 26.66
C GLN A 598 19.06 23.50 27.12
N PRO A 599 19.73 23.90 28.22
CA PRO A 599 20.75 23.07 28.86
C PRO A 599 20.15 21.70 29.24
N GLY A 600 20.69 20.62 28.71
CA GLY A 600 20.18 19.25 28.88
C GLY A 600 19.51 18.64 27.64
N ASP A 601 19.12 19.45 26.64
CA ASP A 601 18.52 18.93 25.39
C ASP A 601 19.53 18.10 24.57
N LEU A 602 20.82 18.45 24.64
CA LEU A 602 21.90 17.69 24.00
C LEU A 602 22.13 16.32 24.67
N GLU A 603 22.12 16.27 26.00
CA GLU A 603 22.23 15.02 26.76
C GLU A 603 21.00 14.13 26.53
N ARG A 604 19.80 14.73 26.51
CA ARG A 604 18.55 14.04 26.16
C ARG A 604 18.59 13.47 24.74
N SER A 605 19.13 14.21 23.77
CA SER A 605 19.32 13.72 22.39
C SER A 605 20.24 12.50 22.34
N ILE A 606 21.37 12.53 23.05
CA ILE A 606 22.32 11.40 23.13
C ILE A 606 21.67 10.18 23.80
N GLN A 607 20.90 10.38 24.87
CA GLN A 607 20.15 9.31 25.54
C GLN A 607 19.11 8.67 24.60
N LEU A 608 18.32 9.49 23.89
CA LEU A 608 17.33 8.99 22.92
C LEU A 608 17.96 8.24 21.74
N GLN A 609 19.14 8.68 21.27
CA GLN A 609 19.92 7.94 20.27
C GLN A 609 20.35 6.56 20.80
N GLY A 610 20.82 6.49 22.05
CA GLY A 610 21.14 5.24 22.72
C GLY A 610 19.94 4.30 22.82
N ILE A 611 18.80 4.81 23.32
CA ILE A 611 17.54 4.05 23.45
C ILE A 611 17.08 3.52 22.09
N ARG A 612 17.06 4.37 21.05
CA ARG A 612 16.64 3.96 19.70
C ARG A 612 17.56 2.91 19.12
N LYS A 613 18.88 3.04 19.30
CA LYS A 613 19.87 2.07 18.80
C LYS A 613 19.68 0.70 19.44
N VAL A 614 19.54 0.65 20.77
CA VAL A 614 19.31 -0.59 21.53
C VAL A 614 17.97 -1.20 21.12
N ALA A 615 16.91 -0.41 21.02
CA ALA A 615 15.60 -0.87 20.61
C ALA A 615 15.61 -1.46 19.19
N MET A 616 16.21 -0.77 18.21
CA MET A 616 16.36 -1.30 16.85
C MET A 616 17.18 -2.58 16.78
N GLN A 617 18.24 -2.70 17.58
CA GLN A 617 19.05 -3.90 17.66
C GLN A 617 18.24 -5.08 18.22
N LYS A 618 17.52 -4.86 19.33
CA LYS A 618 16.68 -5.88 19.98
C LYS A 618 15.48 -6.29 19.12
N THR A 619 14.88 -5.39 18.33
CA THR A 619 13.85 -5.75 17.33
C THR A 619 14.37 -6.71 16.27
N ARG A 620 15.66 -6.60 15.88
CA ARG A 620 16.27 -7.40 14.81
C ARG A 620 16.77 -8.78 15.27
N THR A 621 17.12 -8.92 16.55
CA THR A 621 17.71 -10.16 17.10
C THR A 621 16.70 -11.23 17.53
N ILE A 622 15.39 -10.98 17.39
CA ILE A 622 14.36 -11.95 17.78
C ILE A 622 14.11 -12.91 16.60
N GLU A 623 15.02 -13.87 16.44
CA GLU A 623 14.79 -15.13 15.72
C GLU A 623 14.66 -16.26 16.76
N THR A 624 13.41 -16.58 17.13
CA THR A 624 12.84 -17.87 17.58
C THR A 624 11.52 -17.59 18.25
#